data_AF-A0A2J8Q2N7-F1
#
_entry.id   AF-A0A2J8Q2N7-F1
#
_cell.length_a   1.000
_cell.length_b   1.000
_cell.length_c   1.000
_cell.angle_alpha   90.00
_cell.angle_beta   90.00
_cell.angle_gamma   90.00
#
_symmetry.space_group_name_H-M   'P 1'
#
loop_
_entity.id
_entity.type
_entity.pdbx_description
1 polymer ?
#
loop_
_entity_poly.entity_id
_entity_poly.type
_entity_poly.pdbx_seq_one_letter_code
_entity_poly.pdbx_strand_id
1 'polypeptide(L)'
;MAGGAREVLTLQLGHFAGFVGAHWWNQQDAALGRATDSKEPPGELCPDVLYRTGRTLHGQETYTPRLILMDLKGSLSSLKEEGGLYRDKQLDAAIAWEC
;
A
#
# COMPACT_ATOMS: atom_id res chain seq x y z
N MET A 1 0.10 3.55 -25.39
CA MET A 1 0.46 4.96 -25.16
C MET A 1 0.90 5.10 -23.71
N ALA A 2 2.20 5.28 -23.48
CA ALA A 2 2.74 5.47 -22.13
C ALA A 2 2.47 6.91 -21.69
N GLY A 3 1.32 7.14 -21.04
CA GLY A 3 1.12 8.35 -20.25
C GLY A 3 2.15 8.35 -19.12
N GLY A 4 2.93 9.42 -18.99
CA GLY A 4 4.09 9.47 -18.10
C GLY A 4 3.79 8.93 -16.70
N ALA A 5 4.62 8.00 -16.25
CA ALA A 5 4.53 7.36 -14.95
C ALA A 5 4.47 8.43 -13.85
N ARG A 6 3.27 8.69 -13.34
CA ARG A 6 3.07 9.50 -12.14
C ARG A 6 2.97 8.54 -10.98
N GLU A 7 3.95 8.55 -10.11
CA GLU A 7 3.90 7.80 -8.87
C GLU A 7 3.58 8.76 -7.73
N VAL A 8 2.62 8.39 -6.89
CA VAL A 8 2.27 9.17 -5.70
C VAL A 8 2.60 8.36 -4.46
N LEU A 9 3.38 8.97 -3.57
CA LEU A 9 3.65 8.45 -2.24
C LEU A 9 2.67 9.08 -1.25
N THR A 10 1.87 8.26 -0.59
CA THR A 10 0.94 8.70 0.45
C THR A 10 1.63 8.65 1.81
N LEU A 11 1.54 9.73 2.58
CA LEU A 11 2.03 9.79 3.96
C LEU A 11 0.84 9.87 4.92
N GLN A 12 0.76 8.96 5.89
CA GLN A 12 -0.26 8.97 6.95
C GLN A 12 0.44 9.07 8.30
N LEU A 13 0.35 10.26 8.92
CA LEU A 13 1.06 10.57 10.16
C LEU A 13 0.06 10.81 11.29
N GLY A 14 0.08 9.92 12.28
CA GLY A 14 -0.77 9.97 13.47
C GLY A 14 -2.14 9.29 13.31
N HIS A 15 -2.79 9.09 14.45
CA HIS A 15 -4.01 8.29 14.58
C HIS A 15 -5.16 8.70 13.64
N PHE A 16 -5.47 10.01 13.58
CA PHE A 16 -6.57 10.50 12.74
C PHE A 16 -6.31 10.26 11.24
N ALA A 17 -5.07 10.50 10.79
CA ALA A 17 -4.67 10.24 9.42
C ALA A 17 -4.70 8.74 9.09
N GLY A 18 -4.33 7.89 10.05
CA GLY A 18 -4.46 6.43 9.93
C GLY A 18 -5.92 5.99 9.80
N PHE A 19 -6.83 6.56 10.60
CA PHE A 19 -8.27 6.25 10.54
C PHE A 19 -8.88 6.60 9.17
N VAL A 20 -8.68 7.84 8.71
CA VAL A 20 -9.15 8.28 7.38
C VAL A 20 -8.47 7.46 6.28
N GLY A 21 -7.18 7.20 6.46
CA GLY A 21 -6.35 6.43 5.56
C GLY A 21 -6.84 5.00 5.33
N ALA A 22 -7.27 4.32 6.39
CA ALA A 22 -7.81 2.97 6.30
C ALA A 22 -9.07 2.93 5.42
N HIS A 23 -9.99 3.88 5.59
CA HIS A 23 -11.19 3.98 4.75
C HIS A 23 -10.85 4.26 3.28
N TRP A 24 -9.92 5.18 3.05
CA TRP A 24 -9.44 5.48 1.69
C TRP A 24 -8.87 4.24 0.99
N TRP A 25 -7.93 3.53 1.63
CA TRP A 25 -7.29 2.37 1.02
C TRP A 25 -8.24 1.19 0.84
N ASN A 26 -9.20 0.97 1.76
CA ASN A 26 -10.25 -0.03 1.57
C ASN A 26 -11.12 0.28 0.35
N GLN A 27 -11.43 1.56 0.11
CA GLN A 27 -12.20 1.97 -1.07
C GLN A 27 -11.40 1.78 -2.36
N GLN A 28 -10.09 2.09 -2.34
CA GLN A 28 -9.20 1.87 -3.49
C GLN A 28 -9.05 0.37 -3.80
N ASP A 29 -8.93 -0.49 -2.79
CA ASP A 29 -8.87 -1.95 -2.96
C ASP A 29 -10.15 -2.53 -3.58
N ALA A 30 -11.32 -2.08 -3.10
CA ALA A 30 -12.60 -2.45 -3.68
C ALA A 30 -12.74 -2.00 -5.15
N ALA A 31 -12.21 -0.80 -5.49
CA ALA A 31 -12.20 -0.31 -6.87
C ALA A 31 -11.26 -1.13 -7.76
N LEU A 32 -10.09 -1.54 -7.25
CA LEU A 32 -9.14 -2.40 -7.95
C LEU A 32 -9.77 -3.76 -8.29
N GLY A 33 -10.49 -4.37 -7.33
CA GLY A 33 -11.22 -5.62 -7.57
C GLY A 33 -12.24 -5.50 -8.70
N ARG A 34 -13.05 -4.42 -8.72
CA ARG A 34 -14.04 -4.18 -9.79
C ARG A 34 -13.40 -3.97 -11.16
N ALA A 35 -12.25 -3.30 -11.22
CA ALA A 35 -11.54 -3.08 -12.49
C ALA A 35 -11.06 -4.39 -13.15
N THR A 36 -10.85 -5.46 -12.37
CA THR A 36 -10.52 -6.79 -12.92
C THR A 36 -11.74 -7.48 -13.56
N ASP A 37 -12.95 -7.14 -13.14
CA ASP A 37 -14.19 -7.57 -13.78
C ASP A 37 -14.48 -6.64 -14.96
N SER A 38 -14.20 -7.12 -16.18
CA SER A 38 -14.11 -6.34 -17.43
C SER A 38 -15.38 -5.60 -17.91
N LYS A 39 -16.39 -5.41 -17.04
CA LYS A 39 -17.66 -4.73 -17.32
C LYS A 39 -17.75 -3.30 -16.80
N GLU A 40 -16.88 -2.88 -15.89
CA GLU A 40 -16.93 -1.53 -15.33
C GLU A 40 -16.08 -0.53 -16.14
N PRO A 41 -16.53 0.74 -16.27
CA PRO A 41 -15.72 1.78 -16.87
C PRO A 41 -14.40 1.95 -16.09
N PRO A 42 -13.30 2.34 -16.75
CA PRO A 42 -12.04 2.60 -16.07
C PRO A 42 -12.25 3.66 -14.98
N GLY A 43 -11.81 3.34 -13.76
CA GLY A 43 -11.95 4.23 -12.61
C GLY A 43 -11.26 5.58 -12.83
N GLU A 44 -11.73 6.61 -12.13
CA GLU A 44 -11.15 7.97 -12.21
C GLU A 44 -9.67 8.01 -11.81
N LEU A 45 -9.26 7.08 -10.94
CA LEU A 45 -7.90 6.95 -10.45
C LEU A 45 -7.24 5.72 -11.08
N CYS A 46 -6.08 5.93 -11.68
CA CYS A 46 -5.25 4.85 -12.21
C CYS A 46 -4.55 4.12 -11.06
N PRO A 47 -4.76 2.79 -10.89
CA PRO A 47 -4.12 2.03 -9.81
C PRO A 47 -2.60 2.09 -9.84
N ASP A 48 -1.98 2.13 -11.03
CA ASP A 48 -0.53 2.17 -11.19
C ASP A 48 0.12 3.40 -10.54
N VAL A 49 -0.66 4.47 -10.32
CA VAL A 49 -0.21 5.70 -9.62
C VAL A 49 -0.07 5.47 -8.12
N LEU A 50 -1.03 4.76 -7.52
CA LEU A 50 -1.16 4.58 -6.07
C LEU A 50 -0.53 3.27 -5.56
N TYR A 51 -0.50 2.24 -6.40
CA TYR A 51 -0.04 0.90 -6.05
C TYR A 51 1.21 0.51 -6.82
N ARG A 52 2.17 -0.07 -6.09
CA ARG A 52 3.31 -0.76 -6.67
C ARG A 52 2.90 -2.20 -6.98
N THR A 53 2.93 -2.55 -8.26
CA THR A 53 2.70 -3.93 -8.71
C THR A 53 3.92 -4.80 -8.40
N GLY A 54 3.69 -5.97 -7.83
CA GLY A 54 4.69 -7.00 -7.56
C GLY A 54 4.13 -8.39 -7.87
N ARG A 55 4.93 -9.44 -7.69
CA ARG A 55 4.47 -10.83 -7.88
C ARG A 55 4.88 -11.68 -6.69
N THR A 56 4.02 -12.53 -6.16
CA THR A 56 4.42 -13.48 -5.11
C THR A 56 5.41 -14.52 -5.66
N LEU A 57 6.04 -15.29 -4.77
CA LEU A 57 6.88 -16.43 -5.16
C LEU A 57 6.14 -17.49 -6.00
N HIS A 58 4.81 -17.51 -5.93
CA HIS A 58 3.95 -18.38 -6.72
C HIS A 58 3.52 -17.75 -8.06
N GLY A 59 4.07 -16.59 -8.42
CA GLY A 59 3.80 -15.90 -9.68
C GLY A 59 2.52 -15.07 -9.72
N GLN A 60 1.76 -15.03 -8.62
CA GLN A 60 0.51 -14.27 -8.49
C GLN A 60 0.79 -12.76 -8.40
N GLU A 61 0.07 -11.95 -9.16
CA GLU A 61 0.19 -10.49 -9.07
C GLU A 61 -0.29 -9.97 -7.72
N THR A 62 0.39 -8.92 -7.25
CA THR A 62 0.10 -8.25 -5.99
C THR A 62 0.17 -6.74 -6.20
N TYR A 63 -0.72 -6.02 -5.53
CA TYR A 63 -0.78 -4.56 -5.58
C TYR A 63 -0.52 -4.05 -4.17
N THR A 64 0.67 -3.48 -3.95
CA THR A 64 1.04 -2.92 -2.63
C THR A 64 0.87 -1.40 -2.65
N PRO A 65 0.09 -0.81 -1.73
CA PRO A 65 -0.02 0.64 -1.62
C PRO A 65 1.34 1.35 -1.51
N ARG A 66 1.54 2.45 -2.23
CA ARG A 66 2.65 3.39 -2.00
C ARG A 66 2.35 4.26 -0.78
N LEU A 67 2.40 3.64 0.40
CA LEU A 67 2.05 4.24 1.68
C LEU A 67 3.23 4.18 2.66
N ILE A 68 3.52 5.30 3.31
CA ILE A 68 4.26 5.33 4.58
C ILE A 68 3.28 5.74 5.66
N LEU A 69 3.07 4.85 6.63
CA LEU A 69 2.23 5.10 7.79
C LEU A 69 3.13 5.15 9.03
N MET A 70 2.96 6.21 9.83
CA MET A 70 3.71 6.41 11.07
C MET A 70 2.74 6.87 12.15
N ASP A 71 2.83 6.24 13.32
CA ASP A 71 2.07 6.62 14.50
C ASP A 71 2.88 6.35 15.78
N LEU A 72 2.39 6.80 16.92
CA LEU A 72 2.98 6.52 18.21
C LEU A 72 2.99 5.00 18.48
N LYS A 73 4.03 4.56 19.20
CA LYS A 73 4.19 3.14 19.56
C LYS A 73 2.93 2.62 20.25
N GLY A 74 2.42 1.47 19.77
CA GLY A 74 1.19 0.85 20.25
C GLY A 74 -0.11 1.33 19.59
N SER A 75 -0.06 2.37 18.73
CA SER A 75 -1.26 2.88 18.03
C SER A 75 -1.58 2.13 16.73
N LEU A 76 -0.62 1.40 16.15
CA LEU A 76 -0.78 0.65 14.89
C LEU A 76 -1.75 -0.54 14.97
N SER A 77 -2.14 -0.97 16.18
CA SER A 77 -3.09 -2.05 16.42
C SER A 77 -2.72 -3.34 15.65
N SER A 78 -3.53 -3.77 14.68
CA SER A 78 -3.32 -4.99 13.88
C SER A 78 -2.45 -4.78 12.63
N LEU A 79 -2.06 -3.55 12.32
CA LEU A 79 -1.16 -3.27 11.20
C LEU A 79 0.23 -3.79 11.50
N LYS A 80 0.85 -4.42 10.50
CA LYS A 80 2.26 -4.81 10.58
C LYS A 80 3.11 -3.54 10.62
N GLU A 81 4.16 -3.56 11.44
CA GLU A 81 5.18 -2.51 11.48
C GLU A 81 5.97 -2.45 10.15
N GLU A 82 5.93 -3.51 9.35
CA GLU A 82 6.65 -3.66 8.08
C GLU A 82 5.69 -3.80 6.90
N GLY A 83 5.99 -3.09 5.80
CA GLY A 83 5.26 -3.14 4.52
C GLY A 83 5.92 -4.00 3.44
N GLY A 84 6.85 -4.90 3.82
CA GLY A 84 7.58 -5.75 2.87
C GLY A 84 6.71 -6.85 2.26
N LEU A 85 6.76 -6.98 0.92
CA LEU A 85 6.06 -8.06 0.21
C LEU A 85 6.70 -9.44 0.49
N TYR A 86 8.02 -9.45 0.64
CA TYR A 86 8.79 -10.62 1.05
C TYR A 86 9.42 -10.36 2.41
N ARG A 87 9.56 -11.42 3.20
CA ARG A 87 10.37 -11.38 4.42
C ARG A 87 11.83 -11.40 4.01
N ASP A 88 12.44 -10.22 3.99
CA ASP A 88 13.89 -10.11 3.86
C ASP A 88 14.51 -10.07 5.25
N LYS A 89 15.22 -11.14 5.63
CA LYS A 89 15.92 -11.25 6.93
C LYS A 89 16.96 -10.14 7.15
N GLN A 90 17.28 -9.37 6.10
CA GLN A 90 18.28 -8.31 6.12
C GLN A 90 17.68 -6.96 6.53
N LEU A 91 16.37 -6.73 6.37
CA LEU A 91 15.68 -5.54 6.88
C LEU A 91 15.56 -5.59 8.42
N ASP A 92 15.39 -6.78 8.98
CA ASP A 92 15.30 -7.03 10.43
C ASP A 92 16.53 -6.50 11.19
N ALA A 93 17.71 -6.47 10.55
CA ALA A 93 18.95 -6.01 11.16
C ALA A 93 19.12 -4.47 11.13
N ALA A 94 18.48 -3.78 10.20
CA ALA A 94 18.63 -2.33 10.03
C ALA A 94 17.66 -1.52 10.92
N ILE A 95 16.63 -2.16 11.46
CA ILE A 95 15.58 -1.54 12.28
C ILE A 95 15.77 -1.90 13.77
N ALA A 96 16.99 -2.27 14.18
CA ALA A 96 17.37 -2.18 15.58
C ALA A 96 17.63 -0.70 15.91
N TRP A 97 16.56 0.10 16.05
CA TRP A 97 16.67 1.37 16.77
C TRP A 97 16.95 1.02 18.23
N GLU A 98 18.23 0.94 18.59
CA GLU A 98 18.64 0.92 19.99
C GLU A 98 18.26 2.27 20.60
N CYS A 99 17.31 2.24 21.54
CA CYS A 99 17.03 3.32 22.46
C CYS A 99 17.87 3.13 23.73
#